data_AF-A0A661AVQ7-F1
#
_entry.id   AF-A0A661AVQ7-F1
#
_cell.length_a   1.000
_cell.length_b   1.000
_cell.length_c   1.000
_cell.angle_alpha   90.00
_cell.angle_beta   90.00
_cell.angle_gamma   90.00
#
_symmetry.space_group_name_H-M   'P 1'
#
loop_
_entity.id
_entity.type
_entity.pdbx_description
1 polymer ?
#
loop_
_entity_poly.entity_id
_entity_poly.type
_entity_poly.pdbx_seq_one_letter_code
_entity_poly.pdbx_strand_id
1 'polypeptide(L)' 'NEKPVFGTAGDGILLWDGLNFIHLTRKNCLPSDEILSIFADGDYIWVGTTDGLCKFAPKI' A
#
# COMPACT_ATOMS: atom_id res chain seq x y z
N ASN A 1 -5.37 -17.41 -4.22
CA ASN A 1 -4.73 -16.55 -5.23
C ASN A 1 -4.10 -15.38 -4.51
N GLU A 2 -2.81 -15.17 -4.71
CA GLU A 2 -2.09 -14.06 -4.12
C GLU A 2 -2.60 -12.74 -4.72
N LYS A 3 -2.78 -11.73 -3.87
CA LYS A 3 -3.29 -10.41 -4.25
C LYS A 3 -2.15 -9.40 -4.08
N PRO A 4 -1.46 -9.03 -5.17
CA PRO A 4 -0.23 -8.25 -5.09
C PRO A 4 -0.49 -6.80 -4.69
N VAL A 5 0.51 -6.23 -4.04
CA VAL A 5 0.57 -4.83 -3.63
C VAL A 5 1.83 -4.21 -4.19
N PHE A 6 1.69 -3.10 -4.90
CA PHE A 6 2.78 -2.41 -5.57
C PHE A 6 2.98 -1.04 -4.94
N GLY A 7 4.20 -0.74 -4.53
CA GLY A 7 4.62 0.59 -4.10
C GLY A 7 5.32 1.32 -5.24
N THR A 8 5.14 2.63 -5.30
CA THR A 8 5.76 3.49 -6.32
C THR A 8 6.60 4.59 -5.69
N ALA A 9 7.53 5.15 -6.47
CA ALA A 9 8.38 6.26 -6.07
C ALA A 9 7.70 7.64 -6.22
N GLY A 10 6.44 7.76 -5.77
CA GLY A 10 5.76 9.07 -5.73
C GLY A 10 4.29 9.07 -6.16
N ASP A 11 3.70 7.93 -6.51
CA ASP A 11 2.28 7.79 -6.85
C ASP A 11 1.56 6.80 -5.91
N GLY A 12 2.08 6.60 -4.70
CA GLY A 12 1.46 5.78 -3.67
C GLY A 12 1.46 4.29 -3.99
N ILE A 13 0.36 3.63 -3.61
CA ILE A 13 0.20 2.17 -3.66
C ILE A 13 -0.92 1.76 -4.63
N LEU A 14 -0.67 0.71 -5.41
CA LEU A 14 -1.70 0.00 -6.17
C LEU A 14 -1.96 -1.39 -5.56
N LEU A 15 -3.21 -1.64 -5.18
CA LEU A 15 -3.70 -2.95 -4.73
C LEU A 15 -4.46 -3.64 -5.86
N TRP A 16 -4.13 -4.89 -6.18
CA TRP A 16 -4.93 -5.70 -7.09
C TRP A 16 -5.93 -6.57 -6.32
N ASP A 17 -7.23 -6.35 -6.55
CA ASP A 17 -8.28 -7.14 -5.86
C ASP A 17 -8.68 -8.43 -6.60
N GLY A 18 -8.20 -8.61 -7.84
CA GLY A 18 -8.60 -9.68 -8.75
C GLY A 18 -9.40 -9.20 -9.96
N LEU A 19 -9.92 -7.97 -9.92
CA LEU A 19 -10.74 -7.34 -10.96
C LEU A 19 -10.29 -5.91 -11.27
N ASN A 20 -9.96 -5.12 -10.25
CA ASN A 20 -9.60 -3.71 -10.34
C ASN A 20 -8.32 -3.40 -9.55
N PHE A 21 -7.72 -2.25 -9.90
CA PHE A 21 -6.71 -1.62 -9.06
C PHE A 21 -7.36 -0.63 -8.10
N ILE A 22 -7.04 -0.76 -6.81
CA ILE A 22 -7.35 0.22 -5.78
C ILE A 22 -6.12 1.10 -5.59
N HIS A 23 -6.26 2.40 -5.81
CA HIS A 23 -5.17 3.38 -5.68
C HIS A 23 -5.25 4.07 -4.32
N LEU A 24 -4.18 3.94 -3.53
CA LEU A 24 -4.04 4.61 -2.24
C LEU A 24 -2.92 5.64 -2.33
N THR A 25 -3.23 6.87 -1.95
CA THR A 25 -2.29 8.00 -1.92
C THR A 25 -2.29 8.65 -0.52
N ARG A 26 -1.53 9.73 -0.35
CA ARG A 26 -1.54 10.59 0.83
C ARG A 26 -2.94 11.12 1.14
N LYS A 27 -3.77 11.31 0.11
CA LYS A 27 -5.18 11.70 0.26
C LYS A 27 -6.04 10.57 0.86
N ASN A 28 -5.56 9.33 0.81
CA ASN A 28 -6.24 8.12 1.29
C ASN A 28 -5.55 7.55 2.54
N CYS A 29 -4.98 8.42 3.39
CA CYS A 29 -4.35 8.10 4.67
C CYS A 29 -2.94 7.49 4.60
N LEU A 30 -2.27 7.47 3.44
CA LEU A 30 -0.83 7.24 3.43
C LEU A 30 -0.09 8.45 4.04
N PRO A 31 0.98 8.25 4.81
CA PRO A 31 1.78 9.37 5.28
C PRO A 31 2.48 10.11 4.12
N SER A 32 2.93 9.40 3.08
CA SER A 32 3.55 9.94 1.86
C SER A 32 3.22 9.06 0.65
N ASP A 33 3.24 9.66 -0.54
CA ASP A 33 3.09 8.96 -1.83
C ASP A 33 4.38 8.26 -2.29
N GLU A 34 5.51 8.55 -1.64
CA GLU A 34 6.79 7.89 -1.90
C GLU A 34 6.91 6.62 -1.05
N ILE A 35 6.83 5.46 -1.70
CA ILE A 35 6.86 4.16 -1.02
C ILE A 35 8.27 3.57 -1.05
N LEU A 36 8.82 3.33 0.13
CA LEU A 36 10.20 2.83 0.31
C LEU A 36 10.23 1.33 0.61
N SER A 37 9.21 0.79 1.28
CA SER A 37 9.16 -0.63 1.63
C SER A 37 7.74 -1.12 1.85
N ILE A 38 7.50 -2.40 1.55
CA ILE A 38 6.25 -3.11 1.79
C ILE A 38 6.59 -4.43 2.48
N PHE A 39 5.88 -4.75 3.56
CA PHE A 39 6.03 -6.00 4.29
C PHE A 39 4.67 -6.58 4.67
N ALA A 40 4.44 -7.84 4.32
CA ALA A 40 3.22 -8.57 4.66
C ALA A 40 3.37 -9.27 6.02
N ASP A 41 2.37 -9.09 6.89
CA ASP A 41 2.32 -9.58 8.27
C ASP A 41 0.91 -10.13 8.56
N GLY A 42 0.69 -11.41 8.18
CA GLY A 42 -0.63 -12.04 8.24
C GLY A 42 -1.65 -11.29 7.38
N ASP A 43 -2.75 -10.84 8.01
CA ASP A 43 -3.81 -10.08 7.36
C ASP A 43 -3.49 -8.58 7.20
N TYR A 44 -2.27 -8.17 7.49
CA TYR A 44 -1.86 -6.77 7.45
C TYR A 44 -0.69 -6.53 6.51
N ILE A 45 -0.64 -5.31 6.01
CA ILE A 45 0.49 -4.78 5.25
C ILE A 45 1.06 -3.58 5.98
N TRP A 46 2.37 -3.64 6.21
CA TRP A 46 3.17 -2.53 6.70
C TRP A 46 3.84 -1.83 5.53
N VAL A 47 3.78 -0.49 5.52
CA VAL A 47 4.34 0.32 4.44
C VAL A 47 5.19 1.44 5.00
N GLY A 48 6.50 1.35 4.72
CA GLY A 48 7.44 2.42 4.98
C GLY A 48 7.37 3.45 3.87
N THR A 49 7.19 4.71 4.25
CA THR A 49 7.16 5.86 3.34
C THR A 49 8.23 6.87 3.75
N THR A 50 8.45 7.92 2.96
CA THR A 50 9.35 9.01 3.36
C THR A 50 8.87 9.84 4.55
N ASP A 51 7.58 9.77 4.91
CA ASP A 51 6.96 10.53 6.01
C ASP A 51 6.40 9.60 7.09
N GLY A 52 7.15 8.54 7.45
CA GLY A 52 6.78 7.58 8.50
C GLY A 52 6.18 6.28 7.98
N LEU A 53 5.52 5.55 8.88
CA LEU A 53 5.04 4.18 8.69
C LEU A 53 3.51 4.13 8.79
N CYS A 54 2.86 3.38 7.90
CA CYS A 54 1.45 3.03 8.06
C CYS A 54 1.23 1.51 8.00
N LYS A 55 0.14 1.08 8.62
CA LYS A 55 -0.34 -0.30 8.60
C LYS A 55 -1.79 -0.30 8.13
N PHE A 56 -2.14 -1.19 7.21
CA PHE A 56 -3.53 -1.40 6.82
C PHE A 56 -3.86 -2.88 6.68
N ALA A 57 -5.12 -3.22 6.95
CA ALA A 57 -5.71 -4.49 6.57
C ALA A 57 -6.32 -4.31 5.18
N PRO A 58 -5.74 -4.92 4.13
CA PRO A 58 -6.31 -4.81 2.81
C PRO A 58 -7.62 -5.63 2.80
N LYS A 59 -8.77 -4.96 2.67
CA LYS A 59 -10.06 -5.64 2.47
C LYS A 59 -10.11 -6.10 1.02
N ILE A 60 -9.49 -7.25 0.75
CA ILE A 60 -9.39 -7.79 -0.59
C ILE A 60 -10.25 -9.02 -0.78
#